data_AF-A0A376MNT2-F1
#
_entry.id   AF-A0A376MNT2-F1
#
_cell.length_a   1.000
_cell.length_b   1.000
_cell.length_c   1.000
_cell.angle_alpha   90.00
_cell.angle_beta   90.00
_cell.angle_gamma   90.00
#
_symmetry.space_group_name_H-M   'P 1'
#
loop_
_entity.id
_entity.type
_entity.pdbx_description
1 polymer ?
#
loop_
_entity_poly.entity_id
_entity_poly.type
_entity_poly.pdbx_seq_one_letter_code
_entity_poly.pdbx_strand_id
1 'polypeptide(L)'
;MLGDLPVGFIYRDCQGSAFMPHATEWLDTIDEAQAENIFTREQLLRYFPYYLLVNSTFAVTAALGAAGLDSEANLMARVRTLLAEVRDQVTHKTCLNYVLESPYWNVKGNFFCYLNDHNENTIVDPSVIYFDFANPLQAQEV
;
A
#
# COMPACT_ATOMS: atom_id res chain seq x y z
N MET A 1 1.30 32.59 4.20
CA MET A 1 0.68 31.36 4.74
C MET A 1 1.53 30.19 4.28
N LEU A 2 2.38 29.66 5.16
CA LEU A 2 3.23 28.49 4.92
C LEU A 2 2.99 27.41 6.00
N GLY A 3 1.92 27.57 6.80
CA GLY A 3 1.70 26.80 8.02
C GLY A 3 0.93 25.47 7.86
N ASP A 4 0.30 25.23 6.71
CA ASP A 4 -0.66 24.12 6.53
C ASP A 4 -0.24 23.11 5.45
N LEU A 5 1.01 23.18 4.98
CA LEU A 5 1.55 22.25 3.99
C LEU A 5 2.33 21.10 4.67
N PRO A 6 2.22 19.86 4.17
CA PRO A 6 3.08 18.77 4.61
C PRO A 6 4.55 19.07 4.30
N VAL A 7 5.39 19.14 5.33
CA VAL A 7 6.84 19.37 5.22
C VAL A 7 7.70 18.21 5.72
N GLY A 8 7.05 17.08 6.07
CA GLY A 8 7.71 15.90 6.58
C GLY A 8 6.72 14.77 6.87
N PHE A 9 7.25 13.63 7.32
CA PHE A 9 6.49 12.43 7.67
C PHE A 9 7.09 11.79 8.93
N ILE A 10 6.24 11.39 9.87
CA ILE A 10 6.63 10.64 11.07
C ILE A 10 5.82 9.34 11.09
N TYR A 11 6.50 8.22 10.95
CA TYR A 11 5.90 6.89 11.10
C TYR A 11 5.77 6.54 12.59
N ARG A 12 4.72 5.79 12.94
CA ARG A 12 4.50 5.23 14.28
C ARG A 12 4.06 3.79 14.16
N ASP A 13 4.05 3.09 15.30
CA ASP A 13 3.63 1.69 15.41
C ASP A 13 4.58 0.71 14.69
N CYS A 14 5.71 0.44 15.35
CA CYS A 14 6.74 -0.46 14.84
C CYS A 14 6.29 -1.93 14.77
N GLN A 15 5.11 -2.30 15.30
CA GLN A 15 4.58 -3.66 15.14
C GLN A 15 4.28 -3.97 13.66
N GLY A 16 3.98 -2.95 12.86
CA GLY A 16 3.79 -3.08 11.41
C GLY A 16 5.07 -3.07 10.57
N SER A 17 6.25 -3.11 11.20
CA SER A 17 7.52 -3.12 10.46
C SER A 17 7.82 -4.51 9.92
N ALA A 18 8.32 -4.58 8.68
CA ALA A 18 8.70 -5.81 8.01
C ALA A 18 9.87 -5.59 7.05
N PHE A 19 10.59 -6.67 6.73
CA PHE A 19 11.78 -6.64 5.88
C PHE A 19 11.59 -7.48 4.63
N MET A 20 12.15 -7.02 3.51
CA MET A 20 12.19 -7.79 2.26
C MET A 20 13.45 -8.64 2.18
N PRO A 21 13.49 -9.72 1.36
CA PRO A 21 14.66 -10.61 1.27
C PRO A 21 15.97 -9.92 0.85
N HIS A 22 15.89 -8.76 0.17
CA HIS A 22 17.08 -7.98 -0.19
C HIS A 22 17.65 -7.13 0.98
N ALA A 23 17.00 -7.14 2.15
CA ALA A 23 17.51 -6.51 3.36
C ALA A 23 18.35 -7.47 4.22
N THR A 24 18.40 -8.76 3.88
CA THR A 24 19.04 -9.81 4.69
C THR A 24 20.48 -9.47 5.08
N GLU A 25 21.31 -8.99 4.15
CA GLU A 25 22.70 -8.61 4.46
C GLU A 25 22.79 -7.46 5.47
N TRP A 26 21.82 -6.53 5.45
CA TRP A 26 21.76 -5.46 6.43
C TRP A 26 21.30 -5.96 7.80
N LEU A 27 20.32 -6.86 7.85
CA LEU A 27 19.87 -7.48 9.10
C LEU A 27 20.96 -8.35 9.74
N ASP A 28 21.79 -8.99 8.92
CA ASP A 28 22.92 -9.79 9.40
C ASP A 28 23.96 -8.95 10.16
N THR A 29 24.05 -7.64 9.88
CA THR A 29 24.94 -6.73 10.64
C THR A 29 24.56 -6.58 12.11
N ILE A 30 23.36 -7.03 12.49
CA ILE A 30 22.85 -7.04 13.87
C ILE A 30 22.37 -8.45 14.29
N ASP A 31 22.80 -9.50 13.59
CA ASP A 31 22.44 -10.91 13.83
C ASP A 31 20.93 -11.24 13.69
N GLU A 32 20.17 -10.47 12.91
CA GLU A 32 18.71 -10.62 12.73
C GLU A 32 18.31 -11.14 11.34
N ALA A 33 19.22 -11.80 10.61
CA ALA A 33 18.97 -12.28 9.24
C ALA A 33 17.80 -13.30 9.13
N GLN A 34 17.31 -13.84 10.25
CA GLN A 34 16.18 -14.76 10.35
C GLN A 34 14.99 -14.17 11.14
N ALA A 35 14.86 -12.84 11.17
CA ALA A 35 13.76 -12.15 11.86
C ALA A 35 12.37 -12.67 11.43
N GLU A 36 11.43 -12.73 12.37
CA GLU A 36 10.08 -13.28 12.10
C GLU A 36 9.28 -12.44 11.10
N ASN A 37 9.59 -11.15 10.98
CA ASN A 37 8.85 -10.18 10.17
C ASN A 37 9.47 -9.99 8.78
N ILE A 38 10.10 -11.03 8.22
CA ILE A 38 10.52 -11.05 6.82
C ILE A 38 9.31 -11.38 5.93
N PHE A 39 9.00 -10.48 5.00
CA PHE A 39 7.90 -10.65 4.06
C PHE A 39 8.33 -11.37 2.78
N THR A 40 7.43 -12.21 2.28
CA THR A 40 7.45 -12.65 0.89
C THR A 40 7.00 -11.53 -0.05
N ARG A 41 7.25 -11.71 -1.35
CA ARG A 41 6.74 -10.79 -2.39
C ARG A 41 5.21 -10.69 -2.33
N GLU A 42 4.53 -11.82 -2.15
CA GLU A 42 3.06 -11.89 -2.14
C GLU A 42 2.48 -11.15 -0.93
N GLN A 43 3.11 -11.26 0.24
CA GLN A 43 2.73 -10.49 1.42
C GLN A 43 2.93 -8.99 1.19
N LEU A 44 4.06 -8.57 0.63
CA LEU A 44 4.31 -7.16 0.28
C LEU A 44 3.21 -6.62 -0.64
N LEU A 45 2.92 -7.32 -1.75
CA LEU A 45 1.97 -6.83 -2.75
C LEU A 45 0.53 -6.82 -2.26
N ARG A 46 0.16 -7.69 -1.30
CA ARG A 46 -1.17 -7.70 -0.68
C ARG A 46 -1.33 -6.57 0.33
N TYR A 47 -0.35 -6.38 1.22
CA TYR A 47 -0.51 -5.48 2.36
C TYR A 47 -0.12 -4.03 2.05
N PHE A 48 1.03 -3.83 1.41
CA PHE A 48 1.62 -2.51 1.30
C PHE A 48 0.75 -1.53 0.48
N PRO A 49 0.25 -1.89 -0.73
CA PRO A 49 -0.65 -1.02 -1.48
C PRO A 49 -1.97 -0.74 -0.76
N TYR A 50 -2.52 -1.73 -0.05
CA TYR A 50 -3.76 -1.55 0.71
C TYR A 50 -3.60 -0.47 1.79
N TYR A 51 -2.58 -0.59 2.65
CA TYR A 51 -2.40 0.36 3.75
C TYR A 51 -1.98 1.75 3.26
N LEU A 52 -1.07 1.84 2.29
CA LEU A 52 -0.54 3.12 1.81
C LEU A 52 -1.52 3.86 0.89
N LEU A 53 -2.23 3.14 0.01
CA LEU A 53 -3.09 3.76 -1.01
C LEU A 53 -4.55 3.71 -0.60
N VAL A 54 -5.11 2.51 -0.44
CA VAL A 54 -6.55 2.35 -0.19
C VAL A 54 -6.94 2.95 1.16
N ASN A 55 -6.23 2.62 2.23
CA ASN A 55 -6.56 3.05 3.58
C ASN A 55 -6.00 4.42 3.98
N SER A 56 -5.13 5.02 3.15
CA SER A 56 -4.49 6.31 3.47
C SER A 56 -4.66 7.33 2.34
N THR A 57 -4.00 7.13 1.19
CA THR A 57 -3.99 8.12 0.11
C THR A 57 -5.38 8.40 -0.47
N PHE A 58 -6.20 7.37 -0.67
CA PHE A 58 -7.54 7.51 -1.23
C PHE A 58 -8.51 8.19 -0.27
N ALA A 59 -8.30 8.08 1.05
CA ALA A 59 -9.08 8.85 2.00
C ALA A 59 -8.83 10.37 1.83
N VAL A 60 -7.59 10.76 1.50
CA VAL A 60 -7.26 12.17 1.20
C VAL A 60 -7.92 12.63 -0.10
N THR A 61 -7.79 11.85 -1.18
CA THR A 61 -8.40 12.23 -2.47
C THR A 61 -9.92 12.27 -2.38
N ALA A 62 -10.54 11.31 -1.68
CA ALA A 62 -11.98 11.28 -1.44
C ALA A 62 -12.46 12.47 -0.60
N ALA A 63 -11.72 12.85 0.46
CA ALA A 63 -12.08 14.01 1.28
C ALA A 63 -12.04 15.32 0.47
N LEU A 64 -10.98 15.53 -0.32
CA LEU A 64 -10.87 16.68 -1.21
C LEU A 64 -11.95 16.66 -2.30
N GLY A 65 -12.25 15.48 -2.83
CA GLY A 65 -13.30 15.26 -3.83
C GLY A 65 -14.70 15.57 -3.31
N ALA A 66 -15.05 15.05 -2.14
CA ALA A 66 -16.32 15.30 -1.47
C ALA A 66 -16.52 16.78 -1.10
N ALA A 67 -15.42 17.50 -0.84
CA ALA A 67 -15.44 18.95 -0.61
C ALA A 67 -15.56 19.78 -1.90
N GLY A 68 -15.54 19.15 -3.08
CA GLY A 68 -15.66 19.82 -4.37
C GLY A 68 -14.41 20.58 -4.80
N LEU A 69 -13.23 20.23 -4.27
CA LEU A 69 -11.97 20.91 -4.60
C LEU A 69 -11.40 20.45 -5.96
N ASP A 70 -11.60 19.18 -6.31
CA ASP A 70 -11.34 18.58 -7.62
C ASP A 70 -12.08 17.21 -7.67
N SER A 71 -12.09 16.51 -8.80
CA SER A 71 -12.59 15.13 -8.87
C SER A 71 -11.57 14.13 -8.30
N GLU A 72 -12.05 13.03 -7.71
CA GLU A 72 -11.17 11.95 -7.25
C GLU A 72 -10.30 11.39 -8.39
N ALA A 73 -10.85 11.28 -9.60
CA ALA A 73 -10.11 10.82 -10.78
C ALA A 73 -8.91 11.73 -11.10
N ASN A 74 -9.10 13.06 -11.08
CA ASN A 74 -8.02 14.02 -11.33
C ASN A 74 -6.96 13.98 -10.23
N LEU A 75 -7.38 13.88 -8.97
CA LEU A 75 -6.46 13.80 -7.83
C LEU A 75 -5.64 12.50 -7.85
N MET A 76 -6.30 11.37 -8.15
CA MET A 76 -5.62 10.08 -8.31
C MET A 76 -4.69 10.06 -9.53
N ALA A 77 -5.01 10.77 -10.62
CA ALA A 77 -4.10 10.94 -11.75
C ALA A 77 -2.80 11.66 -11.34
N ARG A 78 -2.88 12.66 -10.45
CA ARG A 78 -1.68 13.32 -9.88
C ARG A 78 -0.85 12.37 -9.05
N VAL A 79 -1.48 11.57 -8.19
CA VAL A 79 -0.81 10.52 -7.41
C VAL A 79 -0.10 9.54 -8.34
N ARG A 80 -0.79 9.05 -9.38
CA ARG A 80 -0.24 8.13 -10.37
C ARG A 80 1.03 8.69 -11.03
N THR A 81 1.00 9.94 -11.47
CA THR A 81 2.16 10.60 -12.10
C THR A 81 3.37 10.60 -11.16
N LEU A 82 3.20 11.04 -9.91
CA LEU A 82 4.30 11.08 -8.94
C LEU A 82 4.82 9.67 -8.59
N LEU A 83 3.93 8.68 -8.47
CA LEU A 83 4.35 7.28 -8.24
C LEU A 83 5.14 6.72 -9.44
N ALA A 84 4.79 7.10 -10.67
CA ALA A 84 5.55 6.71 -11.86
C ALA A 84 6.95 7.35 -11.88
N GLU A 85 7.07 8.62 -11.47
CA GLU A 85 8.37 9.28 -11.32
C GLU A 85 9.24 8.60 -10.24
N VAL A 86 8.66 8.25 -9.09
CA VAL A 86 9.35 7.51 -8.02
C VAL A 86 9.80 6.13 -8.50
N ARG A 87 8.96 5.43 -9.28
CA ARG A 87 9.29 4.11 -9.86
C ARG A 87 10.58 4.15 -10.67
N ASP A 88 10.85 5.25 -11.35
CA ASP A 88 12.04 5.39 -12.18
C ASP A 88 13.32 5.70 -11.40
N GLN A 89 13.21 6.01 -10.10
CA GLN A 89 14.32 6.32 -9.21
C GLN A 89 14.72 5.16 -8.27
N VAL A 90 13.88 4.13 -8.12
CA VAL A 90 14.13 3.02 -7.20
C VAL A 90 14.72 1.79 -7.89
N THR A 91 15.54 1.04 -7.15
CA THR A 91 16.14 -0.23 -7.63
C THR A 91 15.08 -1.32 -7.82
N HIS A 92 14.25 -1.56 -6.81
CA HIS A 92 13.25 -2.64 -6.81
C HIS A 92 11.87 -2.08 -7.20
N LYS A 93 11.52 -2.20 -8.48
CA LYS A 93 10.27 -1.65 -9.04
C LYS A 93 9.03 -2.52 -8.77
N THR A 94 9.17 -3.70 -8.17
CA THR A 94 8.12 -4.72 -8.04
C THR A 94 6.81 -4.19 -7.46
N CYS A 95 6.86 -3.44 -6.36
CA CYS A 95 5.65 -2.89 -5.74
C CYS A 95 5.00 -1.79 -6.59
N LEU A 96 5.80 -0.90 -7.18
CA LEU A 96 5.28 0.20 -7.98
C LEU A 96 4.73 -0.27 -9.34
N ASN A 97 5.33 -1.30 -9.94
CA ASN A 97 4.75 -1.95 -11.13
C ASN A 97 3.38 -2.55 -10.78
N TYR A 98 3.26 -3.27 -9.67
CA TYR A 98 1.98 -3.82 -9.23
C TYR A 98 0.93 -2.74 -9.00
N VAL A 99 1.29 -1.65 -8.32
CA VAL A 99 0.42 -0.50 -8.05
C VAL A 99 -0.05 0.17 -9.35
N LEU A 100 0.83 0.36 -10.33
CA LEU A 100 0.52 1.16 -11.53
C LEU A 100 -0.06 0.35 -12.69
N GLU A 101 0.14 -0.97 -12.72
CA GLU A 101 -0.12 -1.78 -13.91
C GLU A 101 -1.11 -2.93 -13.65
N SER A 102 -1.20 -3.45 -12.42
CA SER A 102 -2.13 -4.54 -12.12
C SER A 102 -3.58 -4.08 -12.26
N PRO A 103 -4.47 -4.81 -12.96
CA PRO A 103 -5.88 -4.43 -13.07
C PRO A 103 -6.62 -4.53 -11.73
N TYR A 104 -6.16 -5.42 -10.86
CA TYR A 104 -6.76 -5.66 -9.55
C TYR A 104 -5.70 -5.69 -8.46
N TRP A 105 -6.09 -5.20 -7.29
CA TRP A 105 -5.35 -5.36 -6.05
C TRP A 105 -6.07 -6.34 -5.14
N ASN A 106 -5.34 -7.29 -4.56
CA ASN A 106 -5.91 -8.20 -3.57
C ASN A 106 -5.84 -7.50 -2.21
N VAL A 107 -6.97 -7.01 -1.69
CA VAL A 107 -7.02 -6.13 -0.51
C VAL A 107 -7.89 -6.71 0.60
N LYS A 108 -7.62 -6.28 1.83
CA LYS A 108 -8.36 -6.76 3.02
C LYS A 108 -9.75 -6.13 3.10
N GLY A 109 -10.77 -6.98 3.22
CA GLY A 109 -12.14 -6.62 3.58
C GLY A 109 -12.37 -6.74 5.08
N ASN A 110 -12.64 -5.61 5.73
CA ASN A 110 -12.90 -5.60 7.18
C ASN A 110 -14.28 -6.17 7.55
N PHE A 111 -15.28 -6.05 6.68
CA PHE A 111 -16.66 -6.46 6.99
C PHE A 111 -16.79 -7.97 7.22
N PHE A 112 -16.38 -8.80 6.25
CA PHE A 112 -16.44 -10.26 6.39
C PHE A 112 -15.39 -10.80 7.35
N CYS A 113 -14.25 -10.12 7.50
CA CYS A 113 -13.28 -10.44 8.54
C CYS A 113 -13.91 -10.33 9.93
N TYR A 114 -14.62 -9.22 10.20
CA TYR A 114 -15.29 -8.99 11.48
C TYR A 114 -16.50 -9.90 11.68
N LEU A 115 -17.32 -10.11 10.65
CA LEU A 115 -18.52 -10.96 10.73
C LEU A 115 -18.19 -12.41 11.16
N ASN A 116 -17.03 -12.91 10.75
CA ASN A 116 -16.62 -14.29 11.00
C ASN A 116 -15.66 -14.43 12.20
N ASP A 117 -15.46 -13.37 13.00
CA ASP A 117 -14.53 -13.32 14.14
C ASP A 117 -13.12 -13.83 13.75
N HIS A 118 -12.71 -13.54 12.51
CA HIS A 118 -11.40 -13.95 12.02
C HIS A 118 -10.35 -12.94 12.44
N ASN A 119 -9.31 -13.43 13.12
CA ASN A 119 -8.09 -12.65 13.33
C ASN A 119 -7.22 -12.76 12.07
N GLU A 120 -6.92 -11.61 11.45
CA GLU A 120 -6.09 -11.48 10.24
C GLU A 120 -4.74 -12.20 10.37
N ASN A 121 -4.18 -12.26 11.59
CA ASN A 121 -2.89 -12.87 11.87
C ASN A 121 -2.97 -14.40 12.10
N THR A 122 -4.17 -14.98 12.20
CA THR A 122 -4.34 -16.42 12.49
C THR A 122 -5.29 -17.12 11.54
N ILE A 123 -5.72 -16.46 10.45
CA ILE A 123 -6.65 -17.04 9.48
C ILE A 123 -5.93 -18.08 8.62
N VAL A 124 -6.54 -19.26 8.46
CA VAL A 124 -5.96 -20.37 7.68
C VAL A 124 -6.13 -20.16 6.18
N ASP A 125 -7.26 -19.59 5.77
CA ASP A 125 -7.55 -19.25 4.37
C ASP A 125 -7.71 -17.73 4.22
N PRO A 126 -6.69 -17.03 3.67
CA PRO A 126 -6.77 -15.60 3.40
C PRO A 126 -7.94 -15.24 2.47
N SER A 127 -8.34 -16.11 1.54
CA SER A 127 -9.35 -15.78 0.51
C SER A 127 -10.72 -15.42 1.07
N VAL A 128 -11.00 -15.75 2.34
CA VAL A 128 -12.24 -15.40 3.04
C VAL A 128 -12.33 -13.90 3.36
N ILE A 129 -11.19 -13.22 3.53
CA ILE A 129 -11.14 -11.80 3.91
C ILE A 129 -10.50 -10.91 2.85
N TYR A 130 -9.82 -11.48 1.84
CA TYR A 130 -9.28 -10.71 0.73
C TYR A 130 -10.19 -10.77 -0.50
N PHE A 131 -10.36 -9.63 -1.16
CA PHE A 131 -11.11 -9.54 -2.41
C PHE A 131 -10.33 -8.73 -3.44
N ASP A 132 -10.70 -8.91 -4.71
CA ASP A 132 -10.10 -8.16 -5.82
C ASP A 132 -10.74 -6.77 -5.92
N PHE A 133 -9.93 -5.76 -5.66
CA PHE A 133 -10.27 -4.34 -5.76
C PHE A 133 -9.77 -3.80 -7.10
N ALA A 134 -10.67 -3.26 -7.92
CA ALA A 134 -10.31 -2.68 -9.21
C ALA A 134 -9.34 -1.51 -9.00
N ASN A 135 -8.22 -1.51 -9.73
CA ASN A 135 -7.16 -0.52 -9.55
C ASN A 135 -7.51 0.81 -10.25
N PRO A 136 -7.75 1.91 -9.50
CA PRO A 136 -8.06 3.21 -10.11
C PRO A 136 -6.83 3.93 -10.67
N LEU A 137 -5.62 3.44 -10.39
CA LEU A 137 -4.34 4.00 -10.88
C LEU A 137 -3.84 3.33 -12.15
N GLN A 138 -4.53 2.28 -12.64
CA GLN A 138 -4.19 1.67 -13.91
C GLN A 138 -4.35 2.71 -15.03
N ALA A 139 -3.41 2.74 -15.98
CA ALA A 139 -3.54 3.58 -17.15
C ALA A 139 -4.84 3.21 -17.89
N GLN A 140 -5.77 4.15 -18.00
CA GLN A 140 -6.94 3.99 -18.85
C GLN A 140 -6.49 4.27 -20.29
N GLU A 141 -6.84 3.39 -21.23
CA GLU A 141 -6.66 3.70 -22.66
C GLU A 141 -7.45 4.98 -22.98
N VAL A 142 -6.78 5.91 -23.66
CA VAL A 142 -7.36 7.19 -24.14
C VAL A 142 -8.03 6.97 -25.49
#